data_AF-A0A380X950-F1
#
_entry.id   AF-A0A380X950-F1
#
_cell.length_a   1.000
_cell.length_b   1.000
_cell.length_c   1.000
_cell.angle_alpha   90.00
_cell.angle_beta   90.00
_cell.angle_gamma   90.00
#
_symmetry.space_group_name_H-M   'P 1'
#
loop_
_entity.id
_entity.type
_entity.pdbx_description
1 polymer ?
#
loop_
_entity_poly.entity_id
_entity_poly.type
_entity_poly.pdbx_seq_one_letter_code
_entity_poly.pdbx_strand_id
1 'polypeptide(L)'
;MSKKTISNKFDLLWTLNLFGTAVGAGVLFLPINAGMGGFWPLVVMMCLVGPMTYFSHRALSRFVLSSSKAGSDITEVVEEHFGKNAGKIITLLYFFAIFPILLIYGNGITNTVESFMINQLGLPAPNRVLLSFILIASLISVISHRTFVLENDFVGKVKRPCWEK
;
A
#
# COMPACT_ATOMS: atom_id res chain seq x y z
N MET A 1 -23.24 24.68 17.51
CA MET A 1 -21.92 24.02 17.56
C MET A 1 -21.46 23.79 16.12
N SER A 2 -20.69 24.73 15.57
CA SER A 2 -20.37 24.80 14.13
C SER A 2 -19.30 23.78 13.76
N LYS A 3 -19.63 22.80 12.90
CA LYS A 3 -18.69 21.78 12.42
C LYS A 3 -17.64 22.44 11.51
N LYS A 4 -16.43 22.58 12.05
CA LYS A 4 -15.24 23.14 11.38
C LYS A 4 -14.88 22.29 10.16
N THR A 5 -14.95 22.88 8.97
CA THR A 5 -14.68 22.32 7.63
C THR A 5 -13.19 22.04 7.36
N ILE A 6 -12.46 21.51 8.34
CA ILE A 6 -11.05 21.09 8.20
C ILE A 6 -10.93 19.67 7.59
N SER A 7 -12.05 18.93 7.49
CA SER A 7 -12.12 17.56 6.97
C SER A 7 -11.70 17.44 5.50
N ASN A 8 -12.23 18.25 4.59
CA ASN A 8 -12.14 17.96 3.15
C ASN A 8 -10.72 17.94 2.56
N LYS A 9 -9.81 18.82 2.99
CA LYS A 9 -8.45 18.84 2.42
C LYS A 9 -7.59 17.69 2.92
N PHE A 10 -7.67 17.40 4.23
CA PHE A 10 -6.96 16.29 4.84
C PHE A 10 -7.48 14.95 4.31
N ASP A 11 -8.80 14.79 4.24
CA ASP A 11 -9.45 13.59 3.73
C ASP A 11 -9.15 13.38 2.24
N LEU A 12 -9.10 14.46 1.44
CA LEU A 12 -8.71 14.40 0.03
C LEU A 12 -7.24 14.00 -0.13
N LEU A 13 -6.32 14.57 0.66
CA LEU A 13 -4.90 14.19 0.62
C LEU A 13 -4.70 12.71 0.98
N TRP A 14 -5.39 12.23 2.02
CA TRP A 14 -5.36 10.81 2.39
C TRP A 14 -5.97 9.92 1.32
N THR A 15 -7.08 10.32 0.73
CA THR A 15 -7.72 9.59 -0.38
C THR A 15 -6.81 9.54 -1.61
N LEU A 16 -6.15 10.65 -1.95
CA LEU A 16 -5.19 10.70 -3.05
C LEU A 16 -3.96 9.82 -2.80
N ASN A 17 -3.45 9.79 -1.56
CA ASN A 17 -2.35 8.89 -1.18
C ASN A 17 -2.76 7.42 -1.29
N LEU A 18 -3.94 7.05 -0.78
CA LEU A 18 -4.48 5.69 -0.89
C LEU A 18 -4.79 5.30 -2.35
N PHE A 19 -5.24 6.26 -3.16
CA PHE A 19 -5.45 6.04 -4.59
C PHE A 19 -4.11 5.79 -5.30
N GLY A 20 -3.06 6.56 -4.98
CA GLY A 20 -1.73 6.38 -5.57
C GLY A 20 -1.13 4.99 -5.29
N THR A 21 -1.33 4.45 -4.09
CA THR A 21 -0.87 3.09 -3.76
C THR A 21 -1.70 2.01 -4.47
N ALA A 22 -3.02 2.20 -4.59
CA ALA A 22 -3.91 1.28 -5.29
C ALA A 22 -3.68 1.26 -6.81
N VAL A 23 -3.47 2.42 -7.44
CA VAL A 23 -3.18 2.53 -8.88
C VAL A 23 -1.80 1.98 -9.22
N GLY A 24 -0.82 2.09 -8.33
CA GLY A 24 0.58 1.73 -8.57
C GLY A 24 0.81 0.31 -9.12
N ALA A 25 1.23 -0.63 -8.28
CA ALA A 25 1.64 -1.96 -8.74
C ALA A 25 0.48 -2.77 -9.37
N GLY A 26 -0.75 -2.55 -8.90
CA GLY A 26 -1.93 -3.30 -9.31
C GLY A 26 -2.32 -3.09 -10.78
N VAL A 27 -2.22 -1.87 -11.31
CA VAL A 27 -2.64 -1.53 -12.68
C VAL A 27 -1.54 -1.84 -13.70
N LEU A 28 -0.30 -2.10 -13.30
CA LEU A 28 0.75 -2.50 -14.23
C LEU A 28 0.66 -3.99 -14.57
N PHE A 29 0.38 -4.86 -13.60
CA PHE A 29 0.44 -6.32 -13.82
C PHE A 29 -0.90 -6.99 -14.12
N LEU A 30 -2.04 -6.42 -13.68
CA LEU A 30 -3.37 -6.96 -14.02
C LEU A 30 -3.75 -6.76 -15.49
N PRO A 31 -3.65 -5.53 -16.07
CA PRO A 31 -4.11 -5.27 -17.43
C PRO A 31 -3.22 -5.90 -18.51
N ILE A 32 -1.93 -6.14 -18.24
CA ILE A 32 -1.05 -6.83 -19.20
C ILE A 32 -1.53 -8.27 -19.39
N ASN A 33 -1.78 -9.01 -18.30
CA ASN A 33 -2.22 -10.40 -18.38
C ASN A 33 -3.71 -10.54 -18.72
N ALA A 34 -4.58 -9.67 -18.18
CA ALA A 34 -6.02 -9.72 -18.44
C ALA A 34 -6.40 -9.12 -19.80
N GLY A 35 -5.62 -8.15 -20.30
CA GLY A 35 -5.81 -7.52 -21.61
C GLY A 35 -5.47 -8.44 -22.79
N MET A 36 -4.64 -9.49 -22.56
CA MET A 36 -4.50 -10.59 -23.52
C MET A 36 -5.82 -11.30 -23.82
N GLY A 37 -6.78 -11.27 -22.88
CA GLY A 37 -8.13 -11.79 -23.05
C GLY A 37 -9.08 -10.86 -23.84
N GLY A 38 -8.63 -9.66 -24.22
CA GLY A 38 -9.44 -8.66 -24.92
C GLY A 38 -10.20 -7.71 -23.99
N PHE A 39 -11.03 -6.84 -24.58
CA PHE A 39 -11.75 -5.78 -23.85
C PHE A 39 -12.84 -6.33 -22.93
N TRP A 40 -13.60 -7.33 -23.38
CA TRP A 40 -14.77 -7.83 -22.66
C TRP A 40 -14.46 -8.46 -21.30
N PRO A 41 -13.41 -9.28 -21.13
CA PRO A 41 -13.02 -9.79 -19.82
C PRO A 41 -12.68 -8.70 -18.80
N LEU A 42 -12.07 -7.59 -19.24
CA LEU A 42 -11.75 -6.46 -18.36
C LEU A 42 -13.02 -5.79 -17.82
N VAL A 43 -14.04 -5.60 -18.67
CA VAL A 43 -15.33 -5.02 -18.26
C VAL A 43 -16.04 -5.93 -17.25
N VAL A 44 -16.08 -7.24 -17.51
CA VAL A 44 -16.71 -8.20 -16.59
C VAL A 44 -15.98 -8.24 -15.25
N MET A 45 -14.64 -8.28 -15.27
CA MET A 45 -13.83 -8.23 -14.05
C MET A 45 -14.06 -6.94 -13.27
N MET A 46 -14.13 -5.79 -13.94
CA MET A 46 -14.43 -4.50 -13.31
C MET A 46 -15.80 -4.52 -12.62
N CYS A 47 -16.84 -5.02 -13.31
CA CYS A 47 -18.19 -5.09 -12.77
C CYS A 47 -18.31 -6.04 -11.56
N LEU A 48 -17.51 -7.09 -11.49
CA LEU A 48 -17.51 -8.04 -10.37
C LEU A 48 -16.63 -7.59 -9.19
N VAL A 49 -15.40 -7.15 -9.49
CA VAL A 49 -14.41 -6.76 -8.47
C VAL A 49 -14.80 -5.44 -7.80
N GLY A 50 -15.43 -4.52 -8.54
CA GLY A 50 -15.91 -3.23 -8.02
C GLY A 50 -16.81 -3.35 -6.78
N PRO A 51 -17.97 -4.04 -6.85
CA PRO A 51 -18.84 -4.21 -5.68
C PRO A 51 -18.17 -5.04 -4.58
N MET A 52 -17.44 -6.11 -4.93
CA MET A 52 -16.75 -6.96 -3.96
C MET A 52 -15.77 -6.15 -3.10
N THR A 53 -14.94 -5.31 -3.72
CA THR A 53 -13.98 -4.46 -3.02
C THR A 53 -14.68 -3.37 -2.20
N TYR A 54 -15.68 -2.68 -2.77
CA TYR A 54 -16.42 -1.64 -2.08
C TYR A 54 -17.08 -2.13 -0.78
N PHE A 55 -17.80 -3.27 -0.85
CA PHE A 55 -18.46 -3.82 0.34
C PHE A 55 -17.47 -4.33 1.38
N SER A 56 -16.38 -4.97 0.95
CA SER A 56 -15.34 -5.47 1.86
C SER A 56 -14.63 -4.34 2.62
N HIS A 57 -14.23 -3.27 1.91
CA HIS A 57 -13.62 -2.10 2.53
C HIS A 57 -14.60 -1.39 3.47
N ARG A 58 -15.86 -1.23 3.08
CA ARG A 58 -16.88 -0.62 3.94
C ARG A 58 -17.13 -1.44 5.22
N ALA A 59 -17.18 -2.76 5.12
CA ALA A 59 -17.31 -3.65 6.28
C ALA A 59 -16.09 -3.53 7.21
N LEU A 60 -14.87 -3.55 6.65
CA LEU A 60 -13.63 -3.40 7.41
C LEU A 60 -13.57 -2.05 8.13
N SER A 61 -13.91 -0.94 7.47
CA SER A 61 -13.90 0.38 8.10
C SER A 61 -14.88 0.45 9.29
N ARG A 62 -16.07 -0.16 9.16
CA ARG A 62 -17.04 -0.23 10.27
C ARG A 62 -16.54 -1.10 11.42
N PHE A 63 -15.86 -2.20 11.10
CA PHE A 63 -15.27 -3.09 12.08
C PHE A 63 -14.13 -2.44 12.85
N VAL A 64 -13.21 -1.74 12.16
CA VAL A 64 -12.12 -1.02 12.83
C VAL A 64 -12.66 0.11 13.73
N LEU A 65 -13.71 0.82 13.26
CA LEU A 65 -14.35 1.88 14.05
C LEU A 65 -15.23 1.37 15.20
N SER A 66 -15.53 0.07 15.28
CA SER A 66 -16.27 -0.51 16.42
C SER A 66 -15.38 -0.86 17.61
N SER A 67 -14.05 -0.74 17.47
CA SER A 67 -13.09 -0.88 18.57
C SER A 67 -13.40 0.09 19.71
N SER A 68 -13.34 -0.40 20.95
CA SER A 68 -13.57 0.42 22.14
C SER A 68 -12.35 1.28 22.49
N LYS A 69 -11.18 0.95 21.91
CA LYS A 69 -9.91 1.66 22.06
C LYS A 69 -9.58 2.48 20.80
N ALA A 70 -9.31 3.77 20.99
CA ALA A 70 -8.88 4.66 19.91
C ALA A 70 -7.43 4.38 19.53
N GLY A 71 -7.17 4.15 18.23
CA GLY A 71 -5.83 3.87 17.70
C GLY A 71 -5.41 2.40 17.74
N SER A 72 -6.34 1.49 18.00
CA SER A 72 -6.06 0.05 17.99
C SER A 72 -5.79 -0.51 16.60
N ASP A 73 -4.79 -1.37 16.52
CA ASP A 73 -4.48 -2.12 15.30
C ASP A 73 -5.57 -3.16 14.99
N ILE A 74 -5.71 -3.53 13.72
CA ILE A 74 -6.73 -4.49 13.26
C ILE A 74 -6.68 -5.81 14.07
N THR A 75 -5.48 -6.27 14.43
CA THR A 75 -5.29 -7.46 15.25
C THR A 75 -5.86 -7.30 16.67
N GLU A 76 -5.72 -6.11 17.27
CA GLU A 76 -6.28 -5.81 18.58
C GLU A 76 -7.81 -5.72 18.52
N VAL A 77 -8.37 -5.13 17.46
CA VAL A 77 -9.83 -5.07 17.25
C VAL A 77 -10.43 -6.47 17.08
N VAL A 78 -9.73 -7.37 16.36
CA VAL A 78 -10.13 -8.79 16.24
C VAL A 78 -10.04 -9.51 17.58
N GLU A 79 -8.97 -9.29 18.34
CA GLU A 79 -8.83 -9.90 19.67
C GLU A 79 -9.92 -9.43 20.63
N GLU A 80 -10.32 -8.16 20.55
CA GLU A 80 -11.42 -7.60 21.36
C GLU A 80 -12.78 -8.26 21.02
N HIS A 81 -13.11 -8.41 19.74
CA HIS A 81 -14.42 -8.91 19.31
C HIS A 81 -14.52 -10.45 19.28
N PHE A 82 -13.42 -11.15 18.99
CA PHE A 82 -13.40 -12.60 18.74
C PHE A 82 -12.43 -13.38 19.65
N GLY A 83 -11.65 -12.69 20.48
CA GLY A 83 -10.72 -13.29 21.45
C GLY A 83 -9.30 -13.56 20.92
N LYS A 84 -8.41 -13.92 21.85
CA LYS A 84 -6.95 -14.13 21.62
C LYS A 84 -6.61 -15.11 20.51
N ASN A 85 -7.39 -16.17 20.36
CA ASN A 85 -7.12 -17.20 19.34
C ASN A 85 -7.43 -16.69 17.92
N ALA A 86 -8.49 -15.88 17.77
CA ALA A 86 -8.83 -15.27 16.50
C ALA A 86 -7.78 -14.24 16.05
N GLY A 87 -7.23 -13.45 16.99
CA GLY A 87 -6.13 -12.52 16.72
C GLY A 87 -4.88 -13.20 16.15
N LYS A 88 -4.52 -14.39 16.68
CA LYS A 88 -3.38 -15.19 16.16
C LYS A 88 -3.64 -15.70 14.74
N ILE A 89 -4.85 -16.20 14.46
CA ILE A 89 -5.23 -16.70 13.13
C ILE A 89 -5.18 -15.57 12.10
N ILE A 90 -5.74 -14.39 12.42
CA ILE A 90 -5.70 -13.24 11.52
C ILE A 90 -4.27 -12.77 11.28
N THR A 91 -3.43 -12.72 12.30
CA THR A 91 -2.00 -12.37 12.13
C THR A 91 -1.30 -13.33 11.17
N LEU A 92 -1.56 -14.64 11.29
CA LEU A 92 -1.00 -15.64 10.39
C LEU A 92 -1.51 -15.46 8.95
N LEU A 93 -2.81 -15.24 8.76
CA LEU A 93 -3.40 -14.92 7.46
C LEU A 93 -2.81 -13.65 6.85
N TYR A 94 -2.56 -12.63 7.68
CA TYR A 94 -1.94 -11.38 7.25
C TYR A 94 -0.52 -11.59 6.74
N PHE A 95 0.26 -12.44 7.41
CA PHE A 95 1.58 -12.86 6.93
C PHE A 95 1.50 -13.56 5.56
N PHE A 96 0.58 -14.53 5.41
CA PHE A 96 0.39 -15.24 4.14
C PHE A 96 -0.15 -14.35 3.03
N ALA A 97 -0.87 -13.28 3.33
CA ALA A 97 -1.33 -12.33 2.33
C ALA A 97 -0.18 -11.42 1.84
N ILE A 98 0.63 -10.89 2.76
CA ILE A 98 1.69 -9.93 2.43
C ILE A 98 2.90 -10.60 1.79
N PHE A 99 3.29 -11.77 2.28
CA PHE A 99 4.53 -12.43 1.84
C PHE A 99 4.57 -12.69 0.32
N PRO A 100 3.54 -13.29 -0.33
CA PRO A 100 3.51 -13.47 -1.77
C PRO A 100 3.47 -12.15 -2.56
N ILE A 101 2.77 -11.13 -2.04
CA ILE A 101 2.70 -9.81 -2.67
C ILE A 101 4.11 -9.20 -2.75
N LEU A 102 4.88 -9.28 -1.66
CA LEU A 102 6.27 -8.81 -1.63
C LEU A 102 7.18 -9.58 -2.61
N LEU A 103 7.02 -10.90 -2.70
CA LEU A 103 7.81 -11.72 -3.63
C LEU A 103 7.54 -11.38 -5.09
N ILE A 104 6.27 -11.25 -5.49
CA ILE A 104 5.88 -10.87 -6.86
C ILE A 104 6.40 -9.46 -7.17
N TYR A 105 6.32 -8.55 -6.20
CA TYR A 105 6.79 -7.18 -6.36
C TYR A 105 8.31 -7.11 -6.58
N GLY A 106 9.08 -7.84 -5.77
CA GLY A 106 10.53 -7.95 -5.94
C GLY A 106 10.90 -8.50 -7.31
N ASN A 107 10.28 -9.59 -7.74
CA ASN A 107 10.51 -10.17 -9.07
C ASN A 107 10.09 -9.22 -10.20
N GLY A 108 8.94 -8.55 -10.07
CA GLY A 108 8.41 -7.62 -11.06
C GLY A 108 9.32 -6.43 -11.32
N ILE A 109 9.89 -5.83 -10.26
CA ILE A 109 10.82 -4.71 -10.40
C ILE A 109 12.11 -5.16 -11.09
N THR A 110 12.73 -6.26 -10.66
CA THR A 110 13.97 -6.75 -11.27
C THR A 110 13.77 -7.03 -12.76
N ASN A 111 12.67 -7.69 -13.14
CA ASN A 111 12.36 -7.97 -14.54
C ASN A 111 12.10 -6.71 -15.37
N THR A 112 11.43 -5.71 -14.79
CA THR A 112 11.12 -4.45 -15.49
C THR A 112 12.39 -3.65 -15.74
N VAL A 113 13.30 -3.57 -14.76
CA VAL A 113 14.56 -2.83 -14.88
C VAL A 113 15.53 -3.55 -15.82
N GLU A 114 15.59 -4.88 -15.76
CA GLU A 114 16.35 -5.68 -16.73
C GLU A 114 15.84 -5.46 -18.15
N SER A 115 14.51 -5.50 -18.33
CA SER A 115 13.89 -5.22 -19.63
C SER A 115 14.18 -3.79 -20.10
N PHE A 116 14.21 -2.82 -19.19
CA PHE A 116 14.60 -1.43 -19.48
C PHE A 116 16.05 -1.31 -19.94
N MET A 117 16.98 -2.03 -19.29
CA MET A 117 18.38 -2.03 -19.66
C MET A 117 18.63 -2.64 -21.04
N ILE A 118 17.94 -3.74 -21.36
CA ILE A 118 18.13 -4.44 -22.63
C ILE A 118 17.46 -3.66 -23.77
N ASN A 119 16.18 -3.30 -23.61
CA ASN A 119 15.37 -2.78 -24.72
C ASN A 119 15.52 -1.26 -24.92
N GLN A 120 15.83 -0.49 -23.87
CA GLN A 120 15.93 0.98 -23.96
C GLN A 120 17.38 1.47 -23.89
N LEU A 121 18.25 0.81 -23.11
CA LEU A 121 19.66 1.20 -22.98
C LEU A 121 20.61 0.37 -23.88
N GLY A 122 20.14 -0.74 -24.47
CA GLY A 122 20.95 -1.62 -25.31
C GLY A 122 22.09 -2.32 -24.56
N LEU A 123 22.04 -2.35 -23.23
CA LEU A 123 23.06 -2.98 -22.39
C LEU A 123 22.78 -4.48 -22.24
N PRO A 124 23.81 -5.33 -22.17
CA PRO A 124 23.62 -6.75 -21.87
C PRO A 124 23.03 -6.91 -20.47
N ALA A 125 22.17 -7.92 -20.30
CA ALA A 125 21.51 -8.22 -19.03
C ALA A 125 22.56 -8.50 -17.93
N PRO A 126 22.67 -7.66 -16.88
CA PRO A 126 23.57 -7.95 -15.78
C PRO A 126 23.05 -9.13 -14.95
N ASN A 127 23.91 -9.73 -14.12
CA ASN A 127 23.49 -10.78 -13.20
C ASN A 127 22.36 -10.27 -12.28
N ARG A 128 21.23 -10.98 -12.29
CA ARG A 128 20.00 -10.65 -11.54
C ARG A 128 20.23 -10.44 -10.05
N VAL A 129 21.19 -11.16 -9.45
CA VAL A 129 21.54 -11.02 -8.03
C VAL A 129 22.16 -9.65 -7.76
N LEU A 130 23.12 -9.25 -8.60
CA LEU A 130 23.79 -7.97 -8.49
C LEU A 130 22.82 -6.81 -8.77
N LEU A 131 21.99 -6.96 -9.81
CA LEU A 131 20.98 -5.97 -10.17
C LEU A 131 19.99 -5.75 -9.01
N SER A 132 19.44 -6.82 -8.44
CA SER A 132 18.48 -6.74 -7.33
C SER A 132 19.11 -6.11 -6.10
N PHE A 133 20.37 -6.46 -5.78
CA PHE A 133 21.07 -5.89 -4.63
C PHE A 133 21.30 -4.38 -4.78
N ILE A 134 21.82 -3.93 -5.92
CA ILE A 134 22.03 -2.51 -6.21
C ILE A 134 20.71 -1.75 -6.18
N LEU A 135 19.64 -2.34 -6.71
CA LEU A 135 18.35 -1.69 -6.79
C LEU A 135 17.65 -1.56 -5.43
N ILE A 136 17.73 -2.60 -4.59
CA ILE A 136 17.23 -2.52 -3.22
C ILE A 136 18.04 -1.50 -2.42
N ALA A 137 19.37 -1.51 -2.54
CA ALA A 137 20.24 -0.55 -1.87
C ALA A 137 19.93 0.90 -2.29
N SER A 138 19.68 1.15 -3.58
CA SER A 138 19.33 2.48 -4.07
C SER A 138 17.96 2.94 -3.58
N LEU A 139 16.94 2.06 -3.60
CA LEU A 139 15.60 2.36 -3.08
C LEU A 139 15.62 2.67 -1.58
N ILE A 140 16.34 1.86 -0.78
CA ILE A 140 16.51 2.11 0.66
C ILE A 140 17.24 3.43 0.91
N SER A 141 18.27 3.73 0.12
CA SER A 141 19.01 4.99 0.23
C SER A 141 18.10 6.21 -0.01
N VAL A 142 17.26 6.16 -1.04
CA VAL A 142 16.29 7.24 -1.34
C VAL A 142 15.27 7.40 -0.22
N ILE A 143 14.70 6.29 0.28
CA ILE A 143 13.73 6.33 1.37
C ILE A 143 14.39 6.87 2.63
N SER A 144 15.58 6.38 3.00
CA SER A 144 16.31 6.83 4.18
C SER A 144 16.62 8.33 4.10
N HIS A 145 17.04 8.82 2.92
CA HIS A 145 17.27 10.25 2.71
C HIS A 145 15.97 11.06 2.87
N ARG A 146 14.85 10.59 2.31
CA ARG A 146 13.55 11.27 2.43
C ARG A 146 13.01 11.24 3.86
N THR A 147 13.12 10.12 4.56
CA THR A 147 12.73 9.98 5.97
C THR A 147 13.59 10.88 6.86
N PHE A 148 14.89 11.00 6.59
CA PHE A 148 15.77 11.92 7.31
C PHE A 148 15.41 13.39 7.07
N VAL A 149 15.07 13.78 5.83
CA VAL A 149 14.63 15.15 5.53
C VAL A 149 13.28 15.46 6.20
N LEU A 150 12.32 14.54 6.14
CA LEU A 150 11.02 14.72 6.77
C LEU A 150 11.09 14.73 8.30
N GLU A 151 11.96 13.92 8.91
CA GLU A 151 12.23 13.97 10.35
C GLU A 151 12.76 15.35 10.75
N ASN A 152 13.72 15.91 10.01
CA ASN A 152 14.25 17.25 10.28
C ASN A 152 13.19 18.36 10.08
N ASP A 153 12.32 18.25 9.07
CA ASP A 153 11.23 19.20 8.84
C ASP A 153 10.07 19.08 9.86
N PHE A 154 9.73 17.85 10.29
CA PHE A 154 8.70 17.61 11.31
C PHE A 154 9.17 17.99 12.70
N VAL A 155 10.40 17.65 13.10
CA VAL A 155 10.98 18.06 14.39
C VAL A 155 11.09 19.59 14.47
N GLY A 156 11.33 20.28 13.34
CA GLY A 156 11.28 21.75 13.27
C GLY A 156 9.90 22.37 13.45
N LYS A 157 8.81 21.68 13.09
CA LYS A 157 7.41 22.19 13.19
C LYS A 157 6.60 21.66 14.38
N VAL A 158 6.96 20.51 14.94
CA VAL A 158 6.27 19.86 16.09
C VAL A 158 6.82 20.36 17.43
N LYS A 159 7.45 21.54 17.47
CA LYS A 159 7.76 22.25 18.73
C LYS A 159 6.68 23.24 19.16
N ARG A 160 5.42 23.03 18.74
CA ARG A 160 4.26 23.72 19.31
C ARG A 160 3.19 22.70 19.73
N PRO A 161 3.06 22.39 21.02
CA PRO A 161 1.98 21.54 21.51
C PRO A 161 0.63 22.21 21.23
N CYS A 162 -0.28 21.47 20.59
CA CYS A 162 -1.60 21.92 20.16
C CYS A 162 -2.66 21.92 21.28
N TRP A 163 -2.23 21.92 22.54
CA TRP A 163 -3.10 21.88 23.73
C TRP A 163 -3.19 23.24 24.44
N GLU A 164 -2.55 24.28 23.89
CA GLU A 164 -2.65 25.64 24.38
C GLU A 164 -3.61 26.44 23.50
N LYS A 165 -4.90 26.20 23.70
CA LYS A 165 -6.03 27.13 23.56
C LYS A 165 -7.36 26.44 23.84
#